data_AF-A0A531JK37-F1
#
_entry.id   AF-A0A531JK37-F1
#
_cell.length_a   1.000
_cell.length_b   1.000
_cell.length_c   1.000
_cell.angle_alpha   90.00
_cell.angle_beta   90.00
_cell.angle_gamma   90.00
#
_symmetry.space_group_name_H-M   'P 1'
#
loop_
_entity.id
_entity.type
_entity.pdbx_description
1 polymer ?
#
loop_
_entity_poly.entity_id
_entity_poly.type
_entity_poly.pdbx_seq_one_letter_code
_entity_poly.pdbx_strand_id
1 'polypeptide(L)'
;MQLSSIHPFARRGLAAAVAVTLALGATIASPLAAPSYQAAHAAVVSVTVRERLATYGGWRTSSRFGEVWVPSVRPEWRPYTEGRWVWTDEGWYWESAEPFGGIVFHYGRWAYDPELGWVWIAGYKWAPAWVVWRQGSDDIGWAPAPH
;
A
#
# COMPACT_ATOMS: atom_id res chain seq x y z
N MET A 1 -66.99 -37.33 27.73
CA MET A 1 -65.61 -37.47 28.19
C MET A 1 -65.51 -36.74 29.54
N GLN A 2 -65.17 -37.49 30.59
CA GLN A 2 -64.95 -37.13 32.02
C GLN A 2 -64.18 -35.82 32.25
N LEU A 3 -64.08 -35.16 33.41
CA LEU A 3 -64.70 -35.10 34.75
C LEU A 3 -63.94 -33.96 35.47
N SER A 4 -64.66 -33.17 36.25
CA SER A 4 -64.35 -32.66 37.60
C SER A 4 -62.90 -32.35 38.07
N SER A 5 -62.75 -31.10 38.52
CA SER A 5 -62.39 -30.69 39.90
C SER A 5 -60.98 -30.15 40.23
N ILE A 6 -61.01 -29.34 41.30
CA ILE A 6 -59.99 -29.02 42.32
C ILE A 6 -59.22 -27.70 42.17
N HIS A 7 -59.56 -26.72 43.03
CA HIS A 7 -58.63 -25.70 43.51
C HIS A 7 -57.85 -26.23 44.73
N PRO A 8 -56.57 -25.87 44.89
CA PRO A 8 -56.12 -25.42 46.20
C PRO A 8 -55.11 -24.25 46.20
N PHE A 9 -55.32 -23.38 47.20
CA PHE A 9 -54.35 -22.73 48.10
C PHE A 9 -52.95 -22.25 47.62
N ALA A 10 -52.85 -20.92 47.55
CA ALA A 10 -51.87 -20.03 48.19
C ALA A 10 -50.37 -20.35 48.19
N ARG A 11 -49.57 -19.33 47.80
CA ARG A 11 -48.41 -18.89 48.60
C ARG A 11 -48.08 -17.42 48.35
N ARG A 12 -48.07 -16.65 49.44
CA ARG A 12 -47.61 -15.26 49.54
C ARG A 12 -46.08 -15.21 49.46
N GLY A 13 -45.56 -14.15 48.84
CA GLY A 13 -44.16 -13.74 48.99
C GLY A 13 -44.00 -12.28 48.55
N LEU A 14 -44.10 -11.35 49.51
CA LEU A 14 -43.60 -9.98 49.35
C LEU A 14 -42.08 -10.00 49.51
N ALA A 15 -41.34 -9.38 48.60
CA ALA A 15 -40.10 -8.68 48.94
C ALA A 15 -39.76 -7.67 47.85
N ALA A 16 -39.77 -6.39 48.23
CA ALA A 16 -39.24 -5.29 47.46
C ALA A 16 -37.71 -5.34 47.44
N ALA A 17 -37.10 -4.90 46.34
CA ALA A 17 -35.79 -4.28 46.39
C ALA A 17 -35.72 -3.16 45.33
N VAL A 18 -35.68 -1.93 45.83
CA VAL A 18 -35.41 -0.71 45.08
C VAL A 18 -33.94 -0.70 44.68
N ALA A 19 -33.72 -0.36 43.40
CA ALA A 19 -32.61 0.33 42.72
C ALA A 19 -31.20 0.31 43.30
N VAL A 20 -30.19 0.29 42.42
CA VAL A 20 -29.02 1.19 42.48
C VAL A 20 -28.33 1.20 41.10
N THR A 21 -28.46 2.36 40.45
CA THR A 21 -27.60 3.02 39.43
C THR A 21 -26.70 2.19 38.51
N LEU A 22 -27.01 2.22 37.20
CA LEU A 22 -25.98 2.25 36.16
C LEU A 22 -25.21 3.57 36.28
N ALA A 23 -23.88 3.53 36.31
CA ALA A 23 -23.04 4.15 35.29
C ALA A 23 -21.54 4.18 35.66
N LEU A 24 -20.74 4.03 34.60
CA LEU A 24 -19.32 4.37 34.41
C LEU A 24 -18.24 3.48 35.04
N GLY A 25 -17.68 2.63 34.17
CA GLY A 25 -16.37 2.02 34.33
C GLY A 25 -15.95 1.19 33.13
N ALA A 26 -16.33 1.57 31.90
CA ALA A 26 -15.82 0.91 30.70
C ALA A 26 -14.40 1.42 30.46
N THR A 27 -13.41 0.68 30.97
CA THR A 27 -12.08 0.71 30.38
C THR A 27 -12.25 0.36 28.91
N ILE A 28 -11.99 1.33 28.03
CA ILE A 28 -11.79 1.08 26.60
C ILE A 28 -10.54 0.20 26.48
N ALA A 29 -10.74 -1.11 26.62
CA ALA A 29 -9.82 -2.09 26.08
C ALA A 29 -9.74 -1.80 24.59
N SER A 30 -8.66 -1.14 24.16
CA SER A 30 -8.34 -1.05 22.74
C SER A 30 -8.18 -2.49 22.26
N PRO A 31 -9.00 -3.00 21.32
CA PRO A 31 -8.65 -4.25 20.70
C PRO A 31 -7.35 -3.96 19.94
N LEU A 32 -6.29 -4.71 20.24
CA LEU A 32 -5.21 -4.91 19.29
C LEU A 32 -5.87 -5.53 18.06
N ALA A 33 -6.32 -4.70 17.11
CA ALA A 33 -6.79 -5.15 15.83
C ALA A 33 -5.57 -5.76 15.13
N ALA A 34 -5.49 -7.09 15.12
CA ALA A 34 -4.47 -7.77 14.37
C ALA A 34 -4.57 -7.30 12.90
N PRO A 35 -3.45 -6.93 12.26
CA PRO A 35 -3.49 -6.51 10.87
C PRO A 35 -4.14 -7.62 10.05
N SER A 36 -5.00 -7.24 9.10
CA SER A 36 -5.55 -8.20 8.16
C SER A 36 -4.40 -8.89 7.41
N TYR A 37 -4.59 -10.16 7.01
CA TYR A 37 -3.58 -10.89 6.23
C TYR A 37 -3.08 -10.07 5.02
N GLN A 38 -3.97 -9.33 4.38
CA GLN A 38 -3.64 -8.45 3.27
C GLN A 38 -2.77 -7.25 3.67
N ALA A 39 -3.06 -6.61 4.81
CA ALA A 39 -2.23 -5.51 5.33
C ALA A 39 -0.84 -6.01 5.78
N ALA A 40 -0.79 -7.16 6.43
CA ALA A 40 0.46 -7.80 6.83
C ALA A 40 1.31 -8.21 5.61
N HIS A 41 0.70 -8.86 4.60
CA HIS A 41 1.38 -9.25 3.38
C HIS A 41 1.86 -8.04 2.57
N ALA A 42 1.04 -6.99 2.43
CA ALA A 42 1.45 -5.74 1.78
C ALA A 42 2.61 -5.05 2.52
N ALA A 43 2.60 -5.06 3.85
CA ALA A 43 3.69 -4.54 4.66
C ALA A 43 4.97 -5.38 4.53
N VAL A 44 4.88 -6.71 4.48
CA VAL A 44 6.04 -7.57 4.23
C VAL A 44 6.62 -7.33 2.84
N VAL A 45 5.77 -7.27 1.80
CA VAL A 45 6.22 -6.95 0.43
C VAL A 45 6.87 -5.58 0.37
N SER A 46 6.30 -4.57 1.04
CA SER A 46 6.90 -3.24 1.07
C SER A 46 8.25 -3.24 1.81
N VAL A 47 8.38 -3.95 2.93
CA VAL A 47 9.67 -4.15 3.62
C VAL A 47 10.69 -4.86 2.72
N THR A 48 10.29 -5.94 2.04
CA THR A 48 11.17 -6.65 1.09
C THR A 48 11.61 -5.75 -0.06
N VAL A 49 10.71 -4.94 -0.63
CA VAL A 49 11.07 -3.96 -1.67
C VAL A 49 12.07 -2.94 -1.12
N ARG A 50 11.83 -2.43 0.09
CA ARG A 50 12.73 -1.47 0.73
C ARG A 50 14.13 -2.03 0.93
N GLU A 51 14.23 -3.24 1.47
CA GLU A 51 15.50 -3.93 1.71
C GLU A 51 16.24 -4.22 0.40
N ARG A 52 15.53 -4.74 -0.62
CA ARG A 52 16.12 -5.00 -1.94
C ARG A 52 16.65 -3.73 -2.59
N LEU A 53 15.90 -2.64 -2.51
CA LEU A 53 16.30 -1.36 -3.12
C LEU A 53 17.40 -0.66 -2.30
N ALA A 54 17.50 -0.90 -1.00
CA ALA A 54 18.57 -0.34 -0.16
C ALA A 54 19.97 -0.81 -0.57
N THR A 55 20.10 -1.94 -1.29
CA THR A 55 21.38 -2.39 -1.86
C THR A 55 21.85 -1.55 -3.06
N TYR A 56 20.93 -0.88 -3.75
CA TYR A 56 21.21 -0.18 -5.02
C TYR A 56 20.99 1.34 -4.93
N GLY A 57 20.67 1.86 -3.75
CA GLY A 57 20.30 3.25 -3.54
C GLY A 57 19.89 3.51 -2.10
N GLY A 58 19.37 4.71 -1.83
CA GLY A 58 18.96 5.13 -0.49
C GLY A 58 17.54 5.65 -0.44
N TRP A 59 16.79 5.24 0.58
CA TRP A 59 15.52 5.88 0.93
C TRP A 59 15.79 7.25 1.56
N ARG A 60 15.06 8.27 1.10
CA ARG A 60 15.19 9.68 1.52
C ARG A 60 13.80 10.31 1.62
N THR A 61 13.73 11.44 2.29
CA THR A 61 12.52 12.27 2.32
C THR A 61 12.72 13.47 1.41
N SER A 62 11.96 13.52 0.32
CA SER A 62 11.81 14.71 -0.53
C SER A 62 10.74 15.62 0.07
N SER A 63 11.01 16.93 0.10
CA SER A 63 10.02 17.94 0.49
C SER A 63 8.82 18.00 -0.47
N ARG A 64 9.00 17.54 -1.72
CA ARG A 64 7.98 17.57 -2.79
C ARG A 64 7.18 16.27 -2.87
N PHE A 65 7.84 15.14 -2.65
CA PHE A 65 7.27 13.81 -2.93
C PHE A 65 7.14 12.91 -1.70
N GLY A 66 7.57 13.36 -0.52
CA GLY A 66 7.57 12.54 0.68
C GLY A 66 8.68 11.49 0.65
N GLU A 67 8.39 10.26 1.09
CA GLU A 67 9.39 9.20 1.06
C GLU A 67 9.65 8.71 -0.36
N VAL A 68 10.92 8.75 -0.78
CA VAL A 68 11.38 8.38 -2.11
C VAL A 68 12.62 7.52 -2.04
N TRP A 69 12.86 6.73 -3.07
CA TRP A 69 14.12 6.02 -3.24
C TRP A 69 15.01 6.74 -4.27
N VAL A 70 16.28 6.93 -3.94
CA VAL A 70 17.29 7.58 -4.78
C VAL A 70 18.31 6.52 -5.21
N PRO A 71 18.45 6.22 -6.51
CA PRO A 71 19.40 5.23 -6.99
C PRO A 71 20.86 5.70 -6.83
N SER A 72 21.75 4.77 -6.50
CA SER A 72 23.21 4.99 -6.55
C SER A 72 23.73 4.72 -7.96
N VAL A 73 23.69 5.72 -8.84
CA VAL A 73 24.00 5.62 -10.28
C VAL A 73 24.97 6.71 -10.72
N ARG A 74 25.48 6.62 -11.95
CA ARG A 74 26.34 7.65 -12.55
C ARG A 74 25.58 8.98 -12.76
N PRO A 75 26.26 10.14 -12.75
CA PRO A 75 25.60 11.46 -12.79
C PRO A 75 24.68 11.68 -14.00
N GLU A 76 25.01 11.14 -15.16
CA GLU A 76 24.25 11.33 -16.40
C GLU A 76 23.08 10.34 -16.55
N TRP A 77 22.95 9.39 -15.61
CA TRP A 77 21.91 8.37 -15.67
C TRP A 77 20.52 9.00 -15.62
N ARG A 78 19.60 8.44 -16.40
CA ARG A 78 18.19 8.81 -16.39
C ARG A 78 17.34 7.53 -16.44
N PRO A 79 16.11 7.56 -15.88
CA PRO A 79 15.17 6.47 -16.05
C PRO A 79 14.92 6.17 -17.53
N TYR A 80 14.75 4.89 -17.86
CA TYR A 80 14.46 4.42 -19.21
C TYR A 80 15.55 4.72 -20.25
N THR A 81 16.84 4.66 -19.87
CA THR A 81 17.96 4.78 -20.81
C THR A 81 18.82 3.52 -20.94
N GLU A 82 18.95 2.71 -19.88
CA GLU A 82 19.76 1.48 -19.90
C GLU A 82 18.87 0.24 -20.05
N GLY A 83 18.51 -0.13 -21.27
CA GLY A 83 17.61 -1.24 -21.52
C GLY A 83 17.04 -1.20 -22.93
N ARG A 84 15.89 -1.84 -23.14
CA ARG A 84 15.19 -1.83 -24.41
C ARG A 84 13.68 -1.90 -24.25
N TRP A 85 12.97 -1.34 -25.23
CA TRP A 85 11.53 -1.55 -25.38
C TRP A 85 11.26 -2.90 -26.04
N VAL A 86 10.36 -3.67 -25.45
CA VAL A 86 9.89 -4.96 -25.97
C VAL A 86 8.38 -4.92 -26.10
N TRP A 87 7.85 -5.38 -27.22
CA TRP A 87 6.41 -5.54 -27.39
C TRP A 87 5.94 -6.82 -26.69
N THR A 88 4.98 -6.71 -25.79
CA THR A 88 4.31 -7.83 -25.11
C THR A 88 2.80 -7.72 -25.23
N ASP A 89 2.06 -8.70 -24.71
CA ASP A 89 0.59 -8.67 -24.68
C ASP A 89 0.04 -7.55 -23.79
N GLU A 90 0.86 -7.02 -22.87
CA GLU A 90 0.54 -5.87 -22.03
C GLU A 90 0.96 -4.52 -22.65
N GLY A 91 1.60 -4.53 -23.84
CA GLY A 91 2.04 -3.35 -24.58
C GLY A 91 3.56 -3.18 -24.61
N TRP A 92 4.04 -1.94 -24.78
CA TRP A 92 5.48 -1.64 -24.74
C TRP A 92 6.03 -1.79 -23.32
N TYR A 93 6.72 -2.89 -23.08
CA TYR A 93 7.43 -3.22 -21.85
C TYR A 93 8.85 -2.65 -21.86
N TRP A 94 9.26 -2.02 -20.75
CA TRP A 94 10.64 -1.63 -20.57
C TRP A 94 11.45 -2.77 -19.94
N GLU A 95 12.32 -3.39 -20.74
CA GLU A 95 13.27 -4.38 -20.27
C GLU A 95 14.57 -3.69 -19.82
N SER A 96 14.64 -3.43 -18.53
CA SER A 96 15.77 -2.80 -17.86
C SER A 96 16.99 -3.72 -17.78
N ALA A 97 18.18 -3.15 -17.97
CA ALA A 97 19.45 -3.81 -17.68
C ALA A 97 19.90 -3.62 -16.21
N GLU A 98 19.23 -2.74 -15.47
CA GLU A 98 19.57 -2.42 -14.09
C GLU A 98 19.02 -3.47 -13.10
N PRO A 99 19.77 -3.82 -12.04
CA PRO A 99 19.37 -4.89 -11.10
C PRO A 99 18.11 -4.57 -10.29
N PHE A 100 17.74 -3.28 -10.21
CA PHE A 100 16.53 -2.81 -9.54
C PHE A 100 15.32 -2.68 -10.48
N GLY A 101 15.50 -2.88 -11.78
CA GLY A 101 14.55 -2.50 -12.82
C GLY A 101 13.20 -3.18 -12.73
N GLY A 102 13.18 -4.47 -12.36
CA GLY A 102 11.95 -5.27 -12.24
C GLY A 102 10.94 -4.73 -11.23
N ILE A 103 11.35 -3.82 -10.33
CA ILE A 103 10.44 -3.12 -9.43
C ILE A 103 10.20 -1.70 -9.93
N VAL A 104 11.27 -0.90 -10.05
CA VAL A 104 11.12 0.56 -10.12
C VAL A 104 10.56 1.07 -11.45
N PHE A 105 10.69 0.31 -12.54
CA PHE A 105 10.10 0.70 -13.83
C PHE A 105 8.63 0.28 -13.98
N HIS A 106 8.14 -0.62 -13.12
CA HIS A 106 6.80 -1.20 -13.26
C HIS A 106 5.86 -0.86 -12.10
N TYR A 107 6.37 -0.54 -10.92
CA TYR A 107 5.61 -0.32 -9.69
C TYR A 107 5.83 1.06 -9.07
N GLY A 108 5.67 2.15 -9.81
CA GLY A 108 5.85 3.50 -9.24
C GLY A 108 5.95 4.61 -10.27
N ARG A 109 6.55 5.73 -9.86
CA ARG A 109 6.82 6.88 -10.73
C ARG A 109 8.24 7.36 -10.55
N TRP A 110 8.87 7.71 -11.65
CA TRP A 110 10.11 8.46 -11.64
C TRP A 110 9.81 9.95 -11.71
N ALA A 111 10.42 10.73 -10.85
CA ALA A 111 10.33 12.19 -10.81
C ALA A 111 11.72 12.81 -10.67
N TYR A 112 11.87 14.04 -11.15
CA TYR A 112 13.10 14.81 -10.93
C TYR A 112 12.90 15.78 -9.76
N ASP A 113 13.73 15.60 -8.73
CA ASP A 113 13.85 16.46 -7.57
C ASP A 113 15.11 17.32 -7.69
N PRO A 114 15.04 18.66 -7.61
CA PRO A 114 16.21 19.54 -7.74
C PRO A 114 17.32 19.29 -6.70
N GLU A 115 16.97 18.80 -5.50
CA GLU A 115 17.93 18.54 -4.42
C GLU A 115 18.49 17.12 -4.46
N LEU A 116 17.67 16.15 -4.90
CA LEU A 116 18.01 14.73 -4.86
C LEU A 116 18.30 14.08 -6.23
N GLY A 117 18.01 14.77 -7.34
CA GLY A 117 18.11 14.24 -8.70
C GLY A 117 16.91 13.37 -9.08
N TRP A 118 17.14 12.30 -9.85
CA TRP A 118 16.07 11.34 -10.16
C TRP A 118 15.68 10.53 -8.93
N VAL A 119 14.41 10.59 -8.58
CA VAL A 119 13.83 9.88 -7.43
C VAL A 119 12.70 8.98 -7.89
N TRP A 120 12.57 7.84 -7.22
CA TRP A 120 11.48 6.91 -7.43
C TRP A 120 10.46 7.00 -6.29
N ILE A 121 9.21 7.17 -6.66
CA ILE A 121 8.06 7.22 -5.77
C ILE A 121 7.35 5.88 -5.88
N ALA A 122 7.25 5.18 -4.75
CA ALA A 122 6.70 3.83 -4.72
C ALA A 122 5.21 3.81 -5.13
N GLY A 123 4.84 2.82 -5.94
CA GLY A 123 3.46 2.53 -6.30
C GLY A 123 3.17 1.04 -6.18
N TYR A 124 1.88 0.69 -6.09
CA TYR A 124 1.45 -0.70 -5.94
C TYR A 124 0.83 -1.27 -7.22
N LYS A 125 0.52 -0.41 -8.20
CA LYS A 125 -0.06 -0.81 -9.47
C LYS A 125 1.05 -1.10 -10.47
N TRP A 126 1.00 -2.28 -11.07
CA TRP A 126 1.88 -2.68 -12.16
C TRP A 126 1.47 -2.00 -13.48
N ALA A 127 2.47 -1.67 -14.31
CA ALA A 127 2.34 -1.36 -15.73
C ALA A 127 3.60 -1.82 -16.49
N PRO A 128 3.51 -2.12 -17.80
CA PRO A 128 4.68 -2.51 -18.60
C PRO A 128 5.75 -1.41 -18.63
N ALA A 129 5.34 -0.15 -18.56
CA ALA A 129 6.15 1.01 -18.21
C ALA A 129 5.25 2.19 -17.83
N TRP A 130 5.78 3.12 -17.05
CA TRP A 130 5.10 4.38 -16.71
C TRP A 130 5.74 5.54 -17.47
N VAL A 131 5.43 5.64 -18.76
CA VAL A 131 5.94 6.68 -19.65
C VAL A 131 4.83 7.37 -20.43
N VAL A 132 5.11 8.59 -20.88
CA VAL A 132 4.36 9.27 -21.94
C VAL A 132 5.16 9.20 -23.23
N TRP A 133 4.48 8.88 -24.32
CA TRP A 133 5.05 8.83 -25.66
C TRP A 133 4.85 10.17 -26.37
N ARG A 134 5.85 10.57 -27.16
CA ARG A 134 5.77 11.70 -28.08
C ARG A 134 6.25 11.25 -29.44
N GLN A 135 5.48 11.57 -30.46
CA GLN A 135 5.86 11.37 -31.85
C GLN A 135 6.24 12.72 -32.46
N GLY A 136 7.45 12.79 -33.04
CA GLY A 136 7.91 13.86 -33.92
C GLY A 136 7.68 13.51 -35.38
N SER A 137 8.28 14.27 -36.30
CA SER A 137 8.20 13.96 -37.74
C SER A 137 8.95 12.68 -38.09
N ASP A 138 10.13 12.50 -37.51
CA ASP A 138 11.07 11.42 -37.84
C ASP A 138 11.53 10.63 -36.61
N ASP A 139 11.04 11.00 -35.43
CA ASP A 139 11.46 10.46 -34.13
C ASP A 139 10.27 10.07 -33.25
N ILE A 140 10.52 9.11 -32.37
CA ILE A 140 9.63 8.75 -31.26
C ILE A 140 10.44 8.91 -29.98
N GLY A 141 9.91 9.70 -29.05
CA GLY A 141 10.47 9.93 -27.74
C GLY A 141 9.55 9.40 -26.63
N TRP A 142 10.15 9.16 -25.48
CA TRP A 142 9.45 8.84 -24.24
C TRP A 142 10.00 9.66 -23.09
N ALA A 143 9.17 9.88 -22.08
CA ALA A 143 9.59 10.42 -20.79
C ALA A 143 8.81 9.73 -19.68
N PRO A 144 9.35 9.67 -18.45
CA PRO A 144 8.58 9.25 -17.28
C PRO A 144 7.22 9.96 -17.21
N ALA A 145 6.16 9.21 -16.97
CA ALA A 145 4.84 9.78 -16.78
C ALA A 145 4.84 10.63 -15.50
N PRO A 146 4.13 11.78 -15.48
CA PRO A 146 3.98 12.59 -14.27
C PRO A 146 3.43 11.77 -13.09
N HIS A 147 3.91 12.10 -11.89
CA HIS A 147 3.39 11.57 -10.62
C HIS A 147 2.12 12.29 -10.21
#